data_AF-A0A146K1P2-F1
#
_entry.id   AF-A0A146K1P2-F1
#
_cell.length_a   1.000
_cell.length_b   1.000
_cell.length_c   1.000
_cell.angle_alpha   90.00
_cell.angle_beta   90.00
_cell.angle_gamma   90.00
#
_symmetry.space_group_name_H-M   'P 1'
#
loop_
_entity.id
_entity.type
_entity.pdbx_description
1 polymer ?
#
loop_
_entity_poly.entity_id
_entity_poly.type
_entity_poly.pdbx_seq_one_letter_code
_entity_poly.pdbx_strand_id
1 'polypeptide(L)'
;KQSEGEKEFFTPQIGQIKEDSTRDILKQLYFTVEDQTQEEKKEQIPKELQHQTKIGTVEQLRLCQMGSHVFVPPSITEINCQLKSGNIRVVFGQNVTQLGNSAFFGYNRIQHCHFPNLEGVGSGCFNYAAIRCFIAPKCQIVKNSAFNTCYCLYKVVMDLHTIEYQAFAKCNIKQFSAPNLISVNAYAFSECPITRADFGKCKSISADVFKHCHKKVELKSGLPAYHDIFKDGKERVGCKAVQVFLNRELSKFTNQFYMLRGKQKLLKSNLQVLACWE
;
A
#
# COMPACT_ATOMS: atom_id res chain seq x y z
N LYS A 1 -27.24 11.20 -25.55
CA LYS A 1 -27.17 10.04 -24.62
C LYS A 1 -26.02 9.14 -25.06
N GLN A 2 -24.82 9.41 -24.56
CA GLN A 2 -23.68 8.50 -24.58
C GLN A 2 -22.97 8.78 -23.26
N SER A 3 -23.09 7.82 -22.36
CA SER A 3 -22.43 7.80 -21.05
C SER A 3 -20.95 7.51 -21.30
N GLU A 4 -20.16 8.56 -21.49
CA GLU A 4 -18.71 8.46 -21.56
C GLU A 4 -18.15 8.33 -20.14
N GLY A 5 -17.34 7.28 -19.96
CA GLY A 5 -17.03 6.70 -18.67
C GLY A 5 -16.19 7.59 -17.75
N GLU A 6 -16.64 7.66 -16.50
CA GLU A 6 -15.83 8.03 -15.36
C GLU A 6 -14.76 6.94 -15.15
N LYS A 7 -13.55 7.18 -15.67
CA LYS A 7 -12.39 6.35 -15.38
C LYS A 7 -11.80 6.74 -14.02
N GLU A 8 -12.14 5.99 -12.98
CA GLU A 8 -11.46 5.93 -11.69
C GLU A 8 -10.03 5.37 -11.86
N PHE A 9 -8.97 6.20 -11.84
CA PHE A 9 -7.58 5.74 -11.65
C PHE A 9 -6.80 6.84 -10.91
N PHE A 10 -5.91 6.63 -9.93
CA PHE A 10 -5.01 5.51 -9.64
C PHE A 10 -5.08 5.06 -8.18
N THR A 11 -5.65 3.89 -7.96
CA THR A 11 -5.26 2.94 -6.91
C THR A 11 -5.14 1.61 -7.66
N PRO A 12 -4.18 0.70 -7.39
CA PRO A 12 -4.28 -0.64 -7.93
C PRO A 12 -5.58 -1.25 -7.40
N GLN A 13 -6.66 -1.12 -8.16
CA GLN A 13 -7.89 -1.86 -7.97
C GLN A 13 -7.49 -3.33 -8.08
N ILE A 14 -8.02 -4.17 -7.20
CA ILE A 14 -7.79 -5.62 -7.19
C ILE A 14 -8.05 -6.22 -8.59
N GLY A 15 -8.93 -5.61 -9.39
CA GLY A 15 -9.21 -6.00 -10.79
C GLY A 15 -8.27 -5.48 -11.88
N GLN A 16 -7.24 -4.67 -11.57
CA GLN A 16 -6.22 -4.22 -12.52
C GLN A 16 -4.83 -4.83 -12.31
N ILE A 17 -4.66 -5.60 -11.24
CA ILE A 17 -3.62 -6.61 -11.22
C ILE A 17 -4.15 -7.68 -12.17
N LYS A 18 -3.73 -7.64 -13.45
CA LYS A 18 -3.62 -8.91 -14.17
C LYS A 18 -2.86 -9.78 -13.20
N GLU A 19 -3.48 -10.88 -12.76
CA GLU A 19 -2.73 -12.00 -12.24
C GLU A 19 -1.79 -12.43 -13.38
N ASP A 20 -0.72 -11.68 -13.59
CA ASP A 20 0.52 -12.24 -14.06
C ASP A 20 0.81 -13.23 -12.94
N SER A 21 0.42 -14.47 -13.21
CA SER A 21 0.48 -15.57 -12.28
C SER A 21 1.80 -15.44 -11.54
N THR A 22 1.84 -15.63 -10.23
CA THR A 22 3.12 -15.62 -9.51
C THR A 22 4.15 -16.48 -10.24
N ARG A 23 3.73 -17.52 -11.00
CA ARG A 23 4.56 -18.26 -11.97
C ARG A 23 5.21 -17.43 -13.08
N ASP A 24 4.53 -16.47 -13.68
CA ASP A 24 5.06 -15.64 -14.79
C ASP A 24 5.95 -14.51 -14.29
N ILE A 25 5.63 -13.90 -13.14
CA ILE A 25 6.55 -12.99 -12.43
C ILE A 25 7.78 -13.76 -11.95
N LEU A 26 7.58 -14.97 -11.38
CA LEU A 26 8.65 -15.88 -11.02
C LEU A 26 9.48 -16.26 -12.25
N LYS A 27 8.89 -16.65 -13.39
CA LYS A 27 9.62 -16.96 -14.62
C LYS A 27 10.46 -15.77 -15.09
N GLN A 28 9.89 -14.56 -15.14
CA GLN A 28 10.64 -13.36 -15.54
C GLN A 28 11.80 -13.02 -14.59
N LEU A 29 11.64 -13.24 -13.28
CA LEU A 29 12.70 -13.07 -12.28
C LEU A 29 13.69 -14.25 -12.24
N TYR A 30 13.26 -15.46 -12.58
CA TYR A 30 14.08 -16.67 -12.66
C TYR A 30 15.02 -16.63 -13.87
N PHE A 31 14.56 -16.08 -15.02
CA PHE A 31 15.38 -15.94 -16.23
C PHE A 31 16.46 -14.84 -16.12
N THR A 32 16.37 -13.92 -15.15
CA THR A 32 17.35 -12.82 -14.99
C THR A 32 18.53 -13.16 -14.08
N VAL A 33 18.60 -14.37 -13.51
CA VAL A 33 19.73 -14.83 -12.68
C VAL A 33 20.37 -16.06 -13.32
N GLU A 34 21.09 -15.82 -14.43
CA GLU A 34 22.00 -16.79 -15.03
C GLU A 34 23.29 -16.85 -14.21
N ASP A 35 23.35 -17.78 -13.27
CA ASP A 35 24.61 -18.30 -12.74
C ASP A 35 24.42 -19.80 -12.45
N GLN A 36 25.19 -20.63 -13.16
CA GLN A 36 25.09 -22.10 -13.15
C GLN A 36 25.34 -22.72 -11.76
N THR A 37 25.90 -21.94 -10.82
CA THR A 37 26.09 -22.34 -9.41
C THR A 37 24.79 -22.31 -8.56
N GLN A 38 23.70 -21.72 -9.05
CA GLN A 38 22.43 -21.60 -8.31
C GLN A 38 21.48 -22.79 -8.53
N GLU A 39 21.63 -23.57 -9.61
CA GLU A 39 20.70 -24.68 -9.92
C GLU A 39 20.79 -25.84 -8.94
N GLU A 40 21.98 -26.21 -8.48
CA GLU A 40 22.16 -27.24 -7.45
C GLU A 40 21.56 -26.81 -6.09
N LYS A 41 21.64 -25.52 -5.74
CA LYS A 41 20.99 -24.98 -4.54
C LYS A 41 19.46 -24.94 -4.68
N LYS A 42 18.92 -24.67 -5.87
CA LYS A 42 17.46 -24.67 -6.15
C LYS A 42 16.82 -26.04 -5.88
N GLU A 43 17.53 -27.15 -6.07
CA GLU A 43 17.03 -28.51 -5.81
C GLU A 43 17.18 -28.98 -4.34
N GLN A 44 18.10 -28.37 -3.59
CA GLN A 44 18.31 -28.69 -2.17
C GLN A 44 17.30 -27.98 -1.24
N ILE A 45 16.93 -26.73 -1.55
CA ILE A 45 15.97 -25.94 -0.76
C ILE A 45 14.60 -26.63 -0.57
N PRO A 46 14.01 -27.28 -1.61
CA PRO A 46 12.76 -28.02 -1.45
C PRO A 46 12.89 -29.22 -0.51
N LYS A 47 14.02 -29.94 -0.51
CA LYS A 47 14.18 -31.21 0.22
C LYS A 47 14.24 -31.00 1.74
N GLU A 48 14.98 -29.99 2.22
CA GLU A 48 15.14 -29.75 3.66
C GLU A 48 13.88 -29.18 4.33
N LEU A 49 13.03 -28.49 3.56
CA LEU A 49 11.79 -27.86 4.03
C LEU A 49 10.51 -28.57 3.55
N GLN A 50 10.65 -29.70 2.85
CA GLN A 50 9.54 -30.44 2.22
C GLN A 50 8.43 -30.82 3.22
N HIS A 51 8.80 -31.20 4.43
CA HIS A 51 7.89 -31.68 5.47
C HIS A 51 7.50 -30.60 6.48
N GLN A 52 8.11 -29.41 6.38
CA GLN A 52 7.82 -28.32 7.29
C GLN A 52 6.67 -27.49 6.75
N THR A 53 5.82 -27.03 7.66
CA THR A 53 4.73 -26.09 7.38
C THR A 53 5.03 -24.68 7.88
N LYS A 54 6.13 -24.50 8.63
CA LYS A 54 6.47 -23.24 9.29
C LYS A 54 7.97 -22.97 9.21
N ILE A 55 8.34 -21.70 9.01
CA ILE A 55 9.70 -21.19 9.22
C ILE A 55 9.72 -20.53 10.59
N GLY A 56 10.35 -21.17 11.58
CA GLY A 56 10.48 -20.67 12.95
C GLY A 56 11.83 -20.04 13.27
N THR A 57 12.87 -20.35 12.47
CA THR A 57 14.23 -19.82 12.69
C THR A 57 14.73 -19.00 11.52
N VAL A 58 15.71 -18.14 11.76
CA VAL A 58 16.31 -17.31 10.71
C VAL A 58 17.11 -18.18 9.75
N GLU A 59 17.70 -19.26 10.24
CA GLU A 59 18.45 -20.26 9.48
C GLU A 59 17.55 -20.93 8.44
N GLN A 60 16.34 -21.35 8.84
CA GLN A 60 15.33 -21.88 7.90
C GLN A 60 14.95 -20.87 6.82
N LEU A 61 14.79 -19.59 7.19
CA LEU A 61 14.54 -18.53 6.21
C LEU A 61 15.72 -18.33 5.26
N ARG A 62 16.96 -18.42 5.77
CA ARG A 62 18.20 -18.28 4.98
C ARG A 62 18.40 -19.46 4.02
N LEU A 63 17.93 -20.66 4.34
CA LEU A 63 17.89 -21.76 3.39
C LEU A 63 17.03 -21.41 2.18
N CYS A 64 15.94 -20.66 2.36
CA CYS A 64 15.09 -20.19 1.26
C CYS A 64 15.71 -19.03 0.44
N GLN A 65 16.91 -18.55 0.80
CA GLN A 65 17.52 -17.37 0.21
C GLN A 65 18.34 -17.71 -1.05
N MET A 66 18.02 -17.03 -2.14
CA MET A 66 18.72 -17.06 -3.41
C MET A 66 19.23 -15.67 -3.76
N GLY A 67 20.53 -15.44 -3.57
CA GLY A 67 21.13 -14.12 -3.71
C GLY A 67 20.51 -13.12 -2.74
N SER A 68 19.77 -12.14 -3.25
CA SER A 68 19.02 -11.15 -2.43
C SER A 68 17.51 -11.38 -2.36
N HIS A 69 17.03 -12.53 -2.83
CA HIS A 69 15.63 -12.89 -2.84
C HIS A 69 15.40 -14.08 -1.92
N VAL A 70 14.22 -14.18 -1.31
CA VAL A 70 13.77 -15.35 -0.56
C VAL A 70 12.55 -15.92 -1.25
N PHE A 71 12.61 -17.21 -1.58
CA PHE A 71 11.51 -17.97 -2.18
C PHE A 71 11.03 -19.00 -1.18
N VAL A 72 9.89 -18.73 -0.56
CA VAL A 72 9.33 -19.60 0.47
C VAL A 72 8.66 -20.80 -0.21
N PRO A 73 9.02 -22.04 0.16
CA PRO A 73 8.45 -23.25 -0.43
C PRO A 73 6.92 -23.33 -0.26
N PRO A 74 6.19 -23.96 -1.20
CA PRO A 74 4.73 -24.08 -1.12
C PRO A 74 4.20 -24.83 0.12
N SER A 75 5.03 -25.67 0.77
CA SER A 75 4.69 -26.38 2.00
C SER A 75 4.54 -25.45 3.20
N ILE A 76 5.23 -24.30 3.18
CA ILE A 76 5.27 -23.35 4.29
C ILE A 76 4.05 -22.43 4.24
N THR A 77 3.30 -22.41 5.34
CA THR A 77 2.12 -21.57 5.55
C THR A 77 2.34 -20.48 6.60
N GLU A 78 3.37 -20.59 7.44
CA GLU A 78 3.66 -19.60 8.49
C GLU A 78 5.14 -19.22 8.52
N ILE A 79 5.44 -17.93 8.69
CA ILE A 79 6.80 -17.44 8.96
C ILE A 79 6.82 -16.73 10.30
N ASN A 80 7.53 -17.29 11.26
CA ASN A 80 7.64 -16.79 12.63
C ASN A 80 9.10 -16.86 13.12
N CYS A 81 10.04 -16.43 12.28
CA CYS A 81 11.45 -16.25 12.62
C CYS A 81 11.72 -14.77 12.99
N GLN A 82 12.80 -14.41 13.70
CA GLN A 82 13.15 -13.01 13.97
C GLN A 82 14.33 -12.52 13.11
N LEU A 83 14.08 -12.17 11.85
CA LEU A 83 15.13 -11.68 10.95
C LEU A 83 15.52 -10.23 11.28
N LYS A 84 16.57 -10.06 12.09
CA LYS A 84 17.12 -8.73 12.45
C LYS A 84 17.99 -8.11 11.34
N SER A 85 18.70 -8.93 10.57
CA SER A 85 19.61 -8.45 9.53
C SER A 85 19.88 -9.50 8.45
N GLY A 86 20.14 -9.04 7.23
CA GLY A 86 20.45 -9.90 6.09
C GLY A 86 20.45 -9.13 4.77
N ASN A 87 21.10 -9.68 3.75
CA ASN A 87 21.04 -9.14 2.40
C ASN A 87 19.80 -9.62 1.64
N ILE A 88 18.62 -9.54 2.26
CA ILE A 88 17.34 -9.91 1.65
C ILE A 88 16.64 -8.62 1.25
N ARG A 89 16.36 -8.48 -0.05
CA ARG A 89 15.63 -7.35 -0.64
C ARG A 89 14.20 -7.71 -0.99
N VAL A 90 13.93 -8.97 -1.29
CA VAL A 90 12.61 -9.43 -1.73
C VAL A 90 12.23 -10.73 -1.05
N VAL A 91 10.98 -10.85 -0.64
CA VAL A 91 10.41 -12.09 -0.09
C VAL A 91 9.14 -12.47 -0.86
N PHE A 92 9.12 -13.70 -1.38
CA PHE A 92 7.98 -14.30 -2.06
C PHE A 92 7.48 -15.50 -1.27
N GLY A 93 6.20 -15.51 -0.89
CA GLY A 93 5.58 -16.65 -0.23
C GLY A 93 4.14 -16.83 -0.66
N GLN A 94 3.91 -17.67 -1.68
CA GLN A 94 2.59 -17.88 -2.27
C GLN A 94 1.57 -18.43 -1.26
N ASN A 95 1.97 -19.41 -0.45
CA ASN A 95 1.08 -20.16 0.43
C ASN A 95 1.16 -19.72 1.89
N VAL A 96 1.97 -18.71 2.18
CA VAL A 96 2.09 -18.16 3.53
C VAL A 96 0.79 -17.46 3.88
N THR A 97 0.08 -17.96 4.89
CA THR A 97 -1.17 -17.40 5.41
C THR A 97 -0.92 -16.51 6.63
N GLN A 98 0.16 -16.73 7.37
CA GLN A 98 0.45 -15.99 8.60
C GLN A 98 1.91 -15.52 8.69
N LEU A 99 2.10 -14.25 9.04
CA LEU A 99 3.39 -13.71 9.47
C LEU A 99 3.37 -13.49 10.98
N GLY A 100 4.33 -14.07 11.67
CA GLY A 100 4.52 -14.00 13.11
C GLY A 100 4.90 -12.60 13.60
N ASN A 101 4.81 -12.45 14.92
CA ASN A 101 5.16 -11.20 15.59
C ASN A 101 6.65 -10.91 15.40
N SER A 102 6.98 -9.65 15.08
CA SER A 102 8.35 -9.19 14.88
C SER A 102 9.17 -9.99 13.85
N ALA A 103 8.51 -10.67 12.91
CA ALA A 103 9.20 -11.67 12.09
C ALA A 103 10.33 -11.08 11.21
N PHE A 104 10.12 -9.85 10.77
CA PHE A 104 11.05 -9.04 10.00
C PHE A 104 11.32 -7.71 10.73
N PHE A 105 11.40 -7.73 12.06
CA PHE A 105 11.61 -6.53 12.88
C PHE A 105 13.00 -5.92 12.64
N GLY A 106 13.06 -4.59 12.61
CA GLY A 106 14.29 -3.81 12.62
C GLY A 106 14.70 -3.31 11.23
N TYR A 107 15.93 -2.80 11.16
CA TYR A 107 16.51 -2.17 9.96
C TYR A 107 16.98 -3.20 8.92
N ASN A 108 16.08 -4.08 8.50
CA ASN A 108 16.33 -5.00 7.40
C ASN A 108 16.36 -4.26 6.04
N ARG A 109 16.90 -4.93 5.02
CA ARG A 109 17.02 -4.40 3.66
C ARG A 109 15.85 -4.81 2.75
N ILE A 110 14.78 -5.38 3.31
CA ILE A 110 13.64 -5.87 2.54
C ILE A 110 12.92 -4.67 1.96
N GLN A 111 12.73 -4.67 0.65
CA GLN A 111 12.07 -3.61 -0.11
C GLN A 111 10.72 -4.09 -0.66
N HIS A 112 10.61 -5.37 -1.02
CA HIS A 112 9.42 -5.91 -1.67
C HIS A 112 8.97 -7.22 -1.01
N CYS A 113 7.69 -7.32 -0.71
CA CYS A 113 7.06 -8.53 -0.20
C CYS A 113 5.84 -8.88 -1.03
N HIS A 114 5.70 -10.16 -1.38
CA HIS A 114 4.57 -10.68 -2.13
C HIS A 114 4.04 -11.96 -1.47
N PHE A 115 2.88 -11.84 -0.83
CA PHE A 115 2.20 -12.90 -0.09
C PHE A 115 0.70 -12.96 -0.45
N PRO A 116 0.34 -13.51 -1.62
CA PRO A 116 -1.02 -13.42 -2.15
C PRO A 116 -2.10 -14.14 -1.33
N ASN A 117 -1.73 -15.19 -0.58
CA ASN A 117 -2.64 -15.89 0.33
C ASN A 117 -2.47 -15.50 1.80
N LEU A 118 -1.75 -14.42 2.10
CA LEU A 118 -1.61 -13.96 3.46
C LEU A 118 -2.94 -13.49 4.01
N GLU A 119 -3.29 -13.91 5.22
CA GLU A 119 -4.52 -13.53 5.91
C GLU A 119 -4.26 -12.48 6.99
N GLY A 120 -3.06 -12.50 7.61
CA GLY A 120 -2.71 -11.58 8.69
C GLY A 120 -1.22 -11.27 8.81
N VAL A 121 -0.93 -10.04 9.23
CA VAL A 121 0.42 -9.57 9.59
C VAL A 121 0.53 -9.43 11.10
N GLY A 122 1.49 -10.12 11.71
CA GLY A 122 1.77 -10.13 13.14
C GLY A 122 2.18 -8.77 13.71
N SER A 123 2.09 -8.63 15.03
CA SER A 123 2.43 -7.39 15.74
C SER A 123 3.91 -7.07 15.55
N GLY A 124 4.23 -5.83 15.20
CA GLY A 124 5.61 -5.39 14.98
C GLY A 124 6.35 -6.10 13.84
N CYS A 125 5.67 -6.87 12.99
CA CYS A 125 6.29 -7.79 12.02
C CYS A 125 7.37 -7.13 11.16
N PHE A 126 7.11 -5.94 10.63
CA PHE A 126 8.02 -5.14 9.81
C PHE A 126 8.40 -3.80 10.48
N ASN A 127 8.25 -3.67 11.80
CA ASN A 127 8.54 -2.40 12.47
C ASN A 127 10.00 -1.97 12.21
N TYR A 128 10.22 -0.72 11.78
CA TYR A 128 11.50 -0.16 11.30
C TYR A 128 12.07 -0.73 9.98
N ALA A 129 11.31 -1.55 9.24
CA ALA A 129 11.78 -2.14 7.98
C ALA A 129 11.89 -1.09 6.85
N ALA A 130 12.83 -1.30 5.93
CA ALA A 130 12.99 -0.47 4.73
C ALA A 130 12.03 -0.83 3.58
N ILE A 131 10.90 -1.48 3.91
CA ILE A 131 9.94 -1.99 2.93
C ILE A 131 9.31 -0.85 2.13
N ARG A 132 9.18 -1.06 0.82
CA ARG A 132 8.64 -0.10 -0.15
C ARG A 132 7.28 -0.53 -0.68
N CYS A 133 7.15 -1.83 -0.92
CA CYS A 133 5.98 -2.44 -1.54
C CYS A 133 5.59 -3.73 -0.80
N PHE A 134 4.35 -3.78 -0.31
CA PHE A 134 3.77 -4.96 0.31
C PHE A 134 2.49 -5.37 -0.43
N ILE A 135 2.48 -6.56 -1.01
CA ILE A 135 1.35 -7.08 -1.79
C ILE A 135 0.81 -8.33 -1.10
N ALA A 136 -0.40 -8.23 -0.57
CA ALA A 136 -1.11 -9.30 0.11
C ALA A 136 -2.64 -9.10 -0.03
N PRO A 137 -3.21 -9.27 -1.24
CA PRO A 137 -4.61 -8.96 -1.52
C PRO A 137 -5.63 -9.63 -0.59
N LYS A 138 -5.35 -10.84 -0.09
CA LYS A 138 -6.24 -11.57 0.83
C LYS A 138 -6.04 -11.22 2.31
N CYS A 139 -5.08 -10.34 2.63
CA CYS A 139 -4.80 -9.98 4.02
C CYS A 139 -5.96 -9.19 4.58
N GLN A 140 -6.48 -9.64 5.73
CA GLN A 140 -7.64 -9.06 6.40
C GLN A 140 -7.27 -8.28 7.66
N ILE A 141 -6.15 -8.62 8.30
CA ILE A 141 -5.74 -8.00 9.57
C ILE A 141 -4.27 -7.57 9.56
N VAL A 142 -4.05 -6.33 10.00
CA VAL A 142 -2.70 -5.83 10.32
C VAL A 142 -2.67 -5.47 11.79
N LYS A 143 -1.84 -6.22 12.54
CA LYS A 143 -1.76 -6.08 13.98
C LYS A 143 -0.93 -4.88 14.45
N ASN A 144 -0.93 -4.67 15.76
CA ASN A 144 -0.26 -3.56 16.45
C ASN A 144 1.16 -3.31 15.91
N SER A 145 1.41 -2.08 15.46
CA SER A 145 2.71 -1.61 14.98
C SER A 145 3.36 -2.45 13.87
N ALA A 146 2.60 -3.27 13.14
CA ALA A 146 3.13 -4.20 12.16
C ALA A 146 4.06 -3.56 11.13
N PHE A 147 3.75 -2.36 10.64
CA PHE A 147 4.57 -1.57 9.72
C PHE A 147 4.98 -0.22 10.32
N ASN A 148 4.99 -0.10 11.64
CA ASN A 148 5.39 1.15 12.28
C ASN A 148 6.80 1.57 11.83
N THR A 149 7.01 2.86 11.57
CA THR A 149 8.31 3.42 11.20
C THR A 149 8.90 2.81 9.91
N CYS A 150 8.06 2.29 9.02
CA CYS A 150 8.43 1.92 7.66
C CYS A 150 8.44 3.15 6.73
N TYR A 151 9.38 4.06 6.93
CA TYR A 151 9.44 5.35 6.20
C TYR A 151 9.52 5.23 4.67
N CYS A 152 9.87 4.06 4.14
CA CYS A 152 9.93 3.81 2.71
C CYS A 152 8.64 3.22 2.13
N LEU A 153 7.69 2.78 2.97
CA LEU A 153 6.50 2.05 2.53
C LEU A 153 5.51 3.01 1.87
N TYR A 154 5.39 2.91 0.55
CA TYR A 154 4.50 3.77 -0.23
C TYR A 154 3.42 2.99 -0.99
N LYS A 155 3.61 1.69 -1.21
CA LYS A 155 2.65 0.82 -1.90
C LYS A 155 2.24 -0.35 -1.02
N VAL A 156 0.96 -0.41 -0.71
CA VAL A 156 0.32 -1.49 0.05
C VAL A 156 -0.90 -1.94 -0.73
N VAL A 157 -1.02 -3.24 -0.98
CA VAL A 157 -2.16 -3.85 -1.68
C VAL A 157 -2.76 -4.94 -0.80
N MET A 158 -3.85 -4.63 -0.10
CA MET A 158 -4.54 -5.51 0.85
C MET A 158 -6.03 -5.12 0.93
N ASP A 159 -6.91 -6.09 1.18
CA ASP A 159 -8.34 -5.86 1.44
C ASP A 159 -8.66 -6.06 2.94
N LEU A 160 -8.25 -5.07 3.74
CA LEU A 160 -8.28 -5.17 5.20
C LEU A 160 -9.69 -5.01 5.78
N HIS A 161 -9.96 -5.79 6.83
CA HIS A 161 -11.09 -5.63 7.73
C HIS A 161 -10.70 -4.89 9.02
N THR A 162 -9.47 -5.12 9.52
CA THR A 162 -9.00 -4.56 10.79
C THR A 162 -7.59 -3.99 10.66
N ILE A 163 -7.43 -2.74 11.11
CA ILE A 163 -6.12 -2.08 11.26
C ILE A 163 -5.94 -1.72 12.73
N GLU A 164 -4.97 -2.34 13.39
CA GLU A 164 -4.74 -2.13 14.82
C GLU A 164 -3.86 -0.90 15.13
N TYR A 165 -3.53 -0.71 16.41
CA TYR A 165 -2.84 0.46 16.93
C TYR A 165 -1.49 0.66 16.24
N GLN A 166 -1.22 1.88 15.73
CA GLN A 166 0.03 2.24 15.05
C GLN A 166 0.45 1.35 13.87
N ALA A 167 -0.46 0.56 13.30
CA ALA A 167 -0.15 -0.43 12.27
C ALA A 167 0.69 0.13 11.09
N PHE A 168 0.42 1.35 10.62
CA PHE A 168 1.15 2.04 9.56
C PHE A 168 1.70 3.40 10.01
N ALA A 169 1.88 3.63 11.31
CA ALA A 169 2.46 4.88 11.80
C ALA A 169 3.82 5.14 11.11
N LYS A 170 4.09 6.40 10.74
CA LYS A 170 5.35 6.83 10.12
C LYS A 170 5.70 6.10 8.80
N CYS A 171 4.69 5.69 8.03
CA CYS A 171 4.87 5.20 6.66
C CYS A 171 4.79 6.33 5.62
N ASN A 172 5.32 6.12 4.41
CA ASN A 172 5.22 7.08 3.30
C ASN A 172 3.99 6.83 2.40
N ILE A 173 2.88 6.41 3.02
CA ILE A 173 1.63 6.11 2.33
C ILE A 173 0.91 7.44 2.05
N LYS A 174 0.72 7.74 0.76
CA LYS A 174 0.04 8.98 0.31
C LYS A 174 -1.46 8.78 0.10
N GLN A 175 -1.85 7.58 -0.28
CA GLN A 175 -3.24 7.18 -0.52
C GLN A 175 -3.42 5.75 -0.02
N PHE A 176 -4.55 5.48 0.61
CA PHE A 176 -4.87 4.15 1.14
C PHE A 176 -6.33 3.81 0.81
N SER A 177 -6.60 2.55 0.46
CA SER A 177 -7.93 2.07 0.12
C SER A 177 -8.13 0.67 0.68
N ALA A 178 -9.12 0.54 1.55
CA ALA A 178 -9.63 -0.73 2.07
C ALA A 178 -11.15 -0.54 2.34
N PRO A 179 -11.99 -0.69 1.30
CA PRO A 179 -13.40 -0.35 1.38
C PRO A 179 -14.20 -1.28 2.32
N ASN A 180 -13.66 -2.46 2.62
CA ASN A 180 -14.26 -3.48 3.48
C ASN A 180 -13.85 -3.36 4.97
N LEU A 181 -13.21 -2.25 5.36
CA LEU A 181 -12.81 -2.01 6.74
C LEU A 181 -14.00 -2.02 7.70
N ILE A 182 -13.80 -2.72 8.82
CA ILE A 182 -14.71 -2.79 9.96
C ILE A 182 -14.20 -1.90 11.09
N SER A 183 -12.88 -1.90 11.34
CA SER A 183 -12.27 -1.09 12.40
C SER A 183 -10.86 -0.56 12.09
N VAL A 184 -10.58 0.65 12.58
CA VAL A 184 -9.26 1.31 12.49
C VAL A 184 -8.92 1.94 13.84
N ASN A 185 -7.90 1.41 14.51
CA ASN A 185 -7.49 1.84 15.84
C ASN A 185 -6.61 3.09 15.84
N ALA A 186 -6.41 3.64 17.03
CA ALA A 186 -5.71 4.89 17.24
C ALA A 186 -4.30 4.88 16.61
N TYR A 187 -3.90 6.03 16.05
CA TYR A 187 -2.59 6.26 15.47
C TYR A 187 -2.22 5.36 14.28
N ALA A 188 -3.17 4.61 13.71
CA ALA A 188 -2.91 3.66 12.62
C ALA A 188 -2.13 4.26 11.45
N PHE A 189 -2.36 5.55 11.11
CA PHE A 189 -1.65 6.28 10.06
C PHE A 189 -0.99 7.56 10.59
N SER A 190 -0.64 7.61 11.89
CA SER A 190 -0.03 8.82 12.46
C SER A 190 1.28 9.15 11.76
N GLU A 191 1.56 10.45 11.57
CA GLU A 191 2.76 10.95 10.89
C GLU A 191 2.95 10.44 9.44
N CYS A 192 1.88 9.97 8.77
CA CYS A 192 1.92 9.64 7.35
C CYS A 192 1.68 10.89 6.47
N PRO A 193 2.24 10.96 5.25
CA PRO A 193 1.92 12.00 4.28
C PRO A 193 0.62 11.70 3.51
N ILE A 194 -0.34 11.04 4.16
CA ILE A 194 -1.58 10.59 3.55
C ILE A 194 -2.49 11.77 3.21
N THR A 195 -3.15 11.70 2.05
CA THR A 195 -4.04 12.74 1.54
C THR A 195 -5.41 12.20 1.16
N ARG A 196 -5.52 10.89 0.93
CA ARG A 196 -6.77 10.19 0.61
C ARG A 196 -6.82 8.85 1.33
N ALA A 197 -7.95 8.58 1.99
CA ALA A 197 -8.22 7.31 2.64
C ALA A 197 -9.65 6.85 2.29
N ASP A 198 -9.77 5.74 1.58
CA ASP A 198 -11.06 5.05 1.39
C ASP A 198 -11.20 3.93 2.42
N PHE A 199 -11.99 4.18 3.47
CA PHE A 199 -12.37 3.18 4.47
C PHE A 199 -13.82 2.71 4.26
N GLY A 200 -14.39 2.95 3.06
CA GLY A 200 -15.73 2.52 2.68
C GLY A 200 -16.82 2.98 3.65
N LYS A 201 -17.51 2.01 4.26
CA LYS A 201 -18.62 2.25 5.22
C LYS A 201 -18.19 2.06 6.68
N CYS A 202 -16.89 2.02 6.97
CA CYS A 202 -16.37 1.79 8.31
C CYS A 202 -16.87 2.85 9.31
N LYS A 203 -17.42 2.39 10.43
CA LYS A 203 -17.96 3.23 11.52
C LYS A 203 -17.09 3.25 12.77
N SER A 204 -16.17 2.30 12.91
CA SER A 204 -15.27 2.20 14.07
C SER A 204 -13.89 2.70 13.69
N ILE A 205 -13.66 4.01 13.83
CA ILE A 205 -12.41 4.66 13.46
C ILE A 205 -12.02 5.59 14.59
N SER A 206 -10.84 5.41 15.17
CA SER A 206 -10.35 6.30 16.23
C SER A 206 -10.16 7.75 15.72
N ALA A 207 -10.42 8.74 16.58
CA ALA A 207 -10.18 10.15 16.27
C ALA A 207 -8.70 10.47 15.99
N ASP A 208 -7.78 9.69 16.57
CA ASP A 208 -6.32 9.89 16.45
C ASP A 208 -5.69 9.15 15.25
N VAL A 209 -6.47 8.55 14.35
CA VAL A 209 -5.94 7.74 13.23
C VAL A 209 -4.92 8.49 12.38
N PHE A 210 -5.16 9.78 12.13
CA PHE A 210 -4.30 10.66 11.31
C PHE A 210 -3.53 11.68 12.13
N LYS A 211 -3.27 11.41 13.42
CA LYS A 211 -2.56 12.37 14.27
C LYS A 211 -1.19 12.73 13.68
N HIS A 212 -0.84 14.01 13.72
CA HIS A 212 0.39 14.57 13.14
C HIS A 212 0.54 14.33 11.62
N CYS A 213 -0.52 13.98 10.89
CA CYS A 213 -0.49 14.05 9.43
C CYS A 213 -0.46 15.53 9.01
N HIS A 214 0.59 15.96 8.31
CA HIS A 214 0.80 17.37 7.98
C HIS A 214 -0.04 17.88 6.79
N LYS A 215 -0.86 17.01 6.19
CA LYS A 215 -1.73 17.33 5.06
C LYS A 215 -3.18 17.02 5.41
N LYS A 216 -4.10 17.80 4.85
CA LYS A 216 -5.53 17.53 4.97
C LYS A 216 -5.87 16.20 4.27
N VAL A 217 -6.48 15.29 5.01
CA VAL A 217 -6.90 13.98 4.49
C VAL A 217 -8.34 14.07 3.97
N GLU A 218 -8.57 13.69 2.72
CA GLU A 218 -9.92 13.38 2.21
C GLU A 218 -10.26 11.95 2.67
N LEU A 219 -11.24 11.81 3.56
CA LEU A 219 -11.63 10.53 4.16
C LEU A 219 -13.04 10.14 3.69
N LYS A 220 -13.14 8.96 3.06
CA LYS A 220 -14.40 8.27 2.81
C LYS A 220 -14.61 7.22 3.89
N SER A 221 -15.69 7.34 4.66
CA SER A 221 -16.02 6.44 5.76
C SER A 221 -17.52 6.44 6.04
N GLY A 222 -17.98 5.53 6.91
CA GLY A 222 -19.35 5.49 7.41
C GLY A 222 -19.59 6.35 8.65
N LEU A 223 -18.65 7.23 9.00
CA LEU A 223 -18.75 8.07 10.19
C LEU A 223 -19.76 9.22 10.00
N PRO A 224 -20.46 9.62 11.06
CA PRO A 224 -21.29 10.81 11.04
C PRO A 224 -20.43 12.09 11.00
N ALA A 225 -20.98 13.18 10.45
CA ALA A 225 -20.27 14.45 10.30
C ALA A 225 -19.77 15.08 11.61
N TYR A 226 -20.41 14.74 12.74
CA TYR A 226 -20.03 15.24 14.07
C TYR A 226 -18.92 14.43 14.74
N HIS A 227 -18.40 13.38 14.10
CA HIS A 227 -17.33 12.55 14.65
C HIS A 227 -16.04 13.36 14.86
N ASP A 228 -15.33 13.11 15.96
CA ASP A 228 -14.21 13.95 16.38
C ASP A 228 -13.01 13.91 15.44
N ILE A 229 -12.87 12.86 14.62
CA ILE A 229 -11.86 12.79 13.54
C ILE A 229 -11.95 13.96 12.54
N PHE A 230 -13.14 14.54 12.38
CA PHE A 230 -13.37 15.67 11.48
C PHE A 230 -13.11 17.01 12.15
N LYS A 231 -12.87 17.02 13.46
CA LYS A 231 -12.56 18.19 14.26
C LYS A 231 -11.08 18.19 14.61
N ASP A 232 -10.50 19.37 14.73
CA ASP A 232 -9.18 19.61 15.31
C ASP A 232 -9.32 20.77 16.29
N GLY A 233 -8.64 20.67 17.43
CA GLY A 233 -8.57 21.68 18.51
C GLY A 233 -9.74 22.69 18.54
N LYS A 234 -9.43 23.98 18.41
CA LYS A 234 -10.42 25.08 18.41
C LYS A 234 -11.19 25.21 17.08
N GLU A 235 -11.78 24.11 16.61
CA GLU A 235 -12.70 24.05 15.46
C GLU A 235 -12.08 24.27 14.07
N ARG A 236 -10.96 23.59 13.78
CA ARG A 236 -10.52 23.34 12.39
C ARG A 236 -11.01 21.98 11.90
N VAL A 237 -11.08 21.80 10.58
CA VAL A 237 -11.46 20.52 9.97
C VAL A 237 -10.23 19.60 9.92
N GLY A 238 -10.11 18.67 10.88
CA GLY A 238 -8.98 17.73 10.98
C GLY A 238 -8.82 16.89 9.71
N CYS A 239 -9.90 16.22 9.30
CA CYS A 239 -10.02 15.55 7.99
C CYS A 239 -11.26 16.06 7.24
N LYS A 240 -11.23 16.04 5.90
CA LYS A 240 -12.40 16.34 5.07
C LYS A 240 -13.18 15.05 4.80
N ALA A 241 -14.41 14.95 5.31
CA ALA A 241 -15.32 13.89 4.89
C ALA A 241 -15.65 14.01 3.39
N VAL A 242 -15.59 12.91 2.65
CA VAL A 242 -15.96 12.83 1.23
C VAL A 242 -16.78 11.57 0.95
N GLN A 243 -17.72 11.66 0.01
CA GLN A 243 -18.45 10.50 -0.51
C GLN A 243 -17.77 9.91 -1.75
N VAL A 244 -17.12 10.76 -2.55
CA VAL A 244 -16.42 10.41 -3.79
C VAL A 244 -15.12 11.21 -3.89
N PHE A 245 -14.06 10.59 -4.40
CA PHE A 245 -12.80 11.28 -4.69
C PHE A 245 -12.84 11.93 -6.07
N LEU A 246 -12.81 13.26 -6.11
CA LEU A 246 -12.78 13.98 -7.37
C LEU A 246 -11.37 13.97 -7.97
N ASN A 247 -11.27 13.65 -9.27
CA ASN A 247 -10.03 13.83 -10.02
C ASN A 247 -9.87 15.33 -10.33
N ARG A 248 -8.84 15.95 -9.75
CA ARG A 248 -8.51 17.38 -9.98
C ARG A 248 -7.29 17.56 -10.89
N GLU A 249 -6.98 16.57 -11.73
CA GLU A 249 -5.98 16.69 -12.79
C GLU A 249 -6.44 17.72 -13.83
N LEU A 250 -6.03 18.97 -13.61
CA LEU A 250 -6.24 20.06 -14.55
C LEU A 250 -5.54 19.82 -15.89
N SER A 251 -4.58 18.88 -15.95
CA SER A 251 -3.89 18.49 -17.18
C SER A 251 -4.87 18.04 -18.27
N LYS A 252 -5.97 17.39 -17.91
CA LYS A 252 -7.04 16.95 -18.83
C LYS A 252 -7.82 18.13 -19.43
N PHE A 253 -7.82 19.26 -18.74
CA PHE A 253 -8.48 20.48 -19.17
C PHE A 253 -7.51 21.47 -19.85
N THR A 254 -6.21 21.15 -19.95
CA THR A 254 -5.19 22.05 -20.52
C THR A 254 -5.54 22.53 -21.92
N ASN A 255 -6.01 21.63 -22.79
CA ASN A 255 -6.41 21.99 -24.14
C ASN A 255 -7.64 22.89 -24.15
N GLN A 256 -8.62 22.63 -23.28
CA GLN A 256 -9.81 23.48 -23.16
C GLN A 256 -9.44 24.87 -22.64
N PHE A 257 -8.54 24.97 -21.65
CA PHE A 257 -8.03 26.25 -21.17
C PHE A 257 -7.23 27.00 -22.24
N TYR A 258 -6.44 26.30 -23.06
CA TYR A 258 -5.72 26.91 -24.17
C TYR A 258 -6.68 27.50 -25.21
N MET A 259 -7.70 26.73 -25.60
CA MET A 259 -8.74 27.18 -26.54
C MET A 259 -9.54 28.37 -26.00
N LEU A 260 -9.90 28.35 -24.71
CA LEU A 260 -10.58 29.47 -24.05
C LEU A 260 -9.72 30.73 -24.05
N ARG A 261 -8.42 30.62 -23.75
CA ARG A 261 -7.49 31.76 -23.83
C ARG A 261 -7.37 32.30 -25.26
N GLY A 262 -7.32 31.43 -26.26
CA GLY A 262 -7.31 31.82 -27.67
C GLY A 262 -8.56 32.63 -28.06
N LYS A 263 -9.75 32.12 -27.72
CA LYS A 263 -11.03 32.82 -27.96
C LYS A 263 -11.11 34.14 -27.20
N GLN A 264 -10.64 34.19 -25.96
CA GLN A 264 -10.60 35.43 -25.17
C GLN A 264 -9.68 36.48 -25.81
N LYS A 265 -8.55 36.07 -26.38
CA LYS A 265 -7.61 36.96 -27.08
C LYS A 265 -8.24 37.55 -28.34
N LEU A 266 -8.93 36.72 -29.12
CA LEU A 266 -9.69 37.15 -30.31
C LEU A 266 -10.81 38.13 -29.95
N LEU A 267 -11.54 37.87 -28.85
CA LEU A 267 -12.59 38.77 -28.39
C LEU A 267 -12.04 40.14 -27.98
N LYS A 268 -10.89 40.16 -27.29
CA LYS A 268 -10.21 41.40 -26.92
C LYS A 268 -9.69 42.17 -28.13
N SER A 269 -9.12 41.51 -29.14
CA SER A 269 -8.68 42.20 -30.36
C SER A 269 -9.85 42.80 -31.12
N ASN A 270 -10.95 42.07 -31.24
CA ASN A 270 -12.15 42.58 -31.92
C ASN A 270 -12.76 43.78 -31.20
N LEU A 271 -12.79 43.77 -29.85
CA LEU A 271 -13.22 44.92 -29.05
C LEU A 271 -12.30 46.14 -29.22
N GLN A 272 -10.98 45.95 -29.32
CA GLN A 272 -10.04 47.05 -29.58
C GLN A 272 -10.22 47.64 -30.98
N VAL A 273 -10.45 46.79 -32.00
CA VAL A 273 -10.72 47.28 -33.36
C VAL A 273 -12.00 48.10 -33.38
N LEU A 274 -13.08 47.62 -32.74
CA LEU A 274 -14.34 48.36 -32.65
C LEU A 274 -14.18 49.71 -31.93
N ALA A 275 -13.37 49.76 -30.85
CA ALA A 275 -13.09 51.00 -30.12
C ALA A 275 -12.19 52.00 -30.87
N CYS A 276 -11.50 51.59 -31.94
CA CYS A 276 -10.72 52.49 -32.80
C CYS A 276 -11.52 53.03 -34.00
N TRP A 277 -12.77 52.59 -34.18
CA TRP A 277 -13.66 52.99 -35.28
C TRP A 277 -14.75 53.97 -34.81
N GLU A 278 -14.75 54.34 -33.52
CA GLU A 278 -15.47 55.49 -32.94
C GLU A 278 -14.52 56.68 -32.76
#